data_AF-A0A364JRQ7-F1
#
_entry.id   AF-A0A364JRQ7-F1
#
_cell.length_a   1.000
_cell.length_b   1.000
_cell.length_c   1.000
_cell.angle_alpha   90.00
_cell.angle_beta   90.00
_cell.angle_gamma   90.00
#
_symmetry.space_group_name_H-M   'P 1'
#
loop_
_entity.id
_entity.type
_entity.pdbx_description
1 polymer ?
#
loop_
_entity_poly.entity_id
_entity_poly.type
_entity_poly.pdbx_seq_one_letter_code
_entity_poly.pdbx_strand_id
1 'polypeptide(L)'
;MMNYNHQYLHGAAVSPSTMFTPVKDHRDAGLGFTHEIGDHVEISTVIFGRLLNWVDRTDNCPEWTFGIRALIRNLQSRHLLDRA
;
A
#
# COMPACT_ATOMS: atom_id res chain seq x y z
N MET A 1 -17.41 -5.98 6.97
CA MET A 1 -16.47 -5.43 5.96
C MET A 1 -15.78 -4.16 6.44
N MET A 2 -16.24 -3.50 7.50
CA MET A 2 -15.51 -2.43 8.17
C MET A 2 -15.32 -2.82 9.64
N ASN A 3 -14.08 -2.84 10.12
CA ASN A 3 -13.73 -3.04 11.53
C ASN A 3 -12.53 -2.18 11.87
N TYR A 4 -12.08 -2.20 13.13
CA TYR A 4 -10.95 -1.39 13.59
C TYR A 4 -9.70 -1.55 12.71
N ASN A 5 -9.48 -2.75 12.15
CA ASN A 5 -8.33 -3.08 11.32
C ASN A 5 -8.56 -2.90 9.80
N HIS A 6 -9.81 -2.63 9.36
CA HIS A 6 -10.19 -2.48 7.96
C HIS A 6 -11.13 -1.28 7.78
N GLN A 7 -10.56 -0.10 7.55
CA GLN A 7 -11.25 1.20 7.59
C GLN A 7 -11.48 1.79 6.19
N TYR A 8 -12.49 1.31 5.46
CA TYR A 8 -12.82 1.79 4.11
C TYR A 8 -13.59 3.14 4.09
N LEU A 9 -12.98 4.25 4.55
CA LEU A 9 -13.66 5.55 4.80
C LEU A 9 -14.55 6.08 3.66
N HIS A 10 -14.20 5.82 2.40
CA HIS A 10 -14.93 6.35 1.24
C HIS A 10 -15.27 5.26 0.21
N GLY A 11 -15.27 3.99 0.63
CA GLY A 11 -15.45 2.83 -0.25
C GLY A 11 -14.19 1.98 -0.39
N ALA A 12 -14.27 0.96 -1.24
CA ALA A 12 -13.19 0.01 -1.51
C ALA A 12 -12.72 0.12 -2.97
N ALA A 13 -11.45 -0.19 -3.20
CA ALA A 13 -10.87 -0.38 -4.51
C ALA A 13 -10.37 -1.83 -4.62
N VAL A 14 -10.56 -2.45 -5.78
CA VAL A 14 -10.07 -3.80 -6.06
C VAL A 14 -8.86 -3.69 -6.97
N SER A 15 -7.71 -4.15 -6.49
CA SER A 15 -6.51 -4.31 -7.31
C SER A 15 -6.47 -5.76 -7.81
N PRO A 16 -6.53 -6.01 -9.12
CA PRO A 16 -6.27 -7.33 -9.65
C PRO A 16 -4.81 -7.69 -9.31
N SER A 17 -4.58 -8.93 -8.87
CA SER A 17 -3.30 -9.38 -8.31
C SER A 17 -2.09 -8.99 -9.16
N THR A 18 -0.94 -8.81 -8.49
CA THR A 18 0.35 -8.64 -9.17
C THR A 18 1.11 -9.97 -9.23
N MET A 19 1.96 -10.15 -10.25
CA MET A 19 2.84 -11.33 -10.39
C MET A 19 4.15 -11.20 -9.57
N PHE A 20 4.29 -10.18 -8.74
CA PHE A 20 5.51 -9.98 -7.96
C PHE A 20 5.48 -10.82 -6.68
N THR A 21 6.05 -12.02 -6.73
CA THR A 21 6.35 -12.83 -5.55
C THR A 21 7.83 -12.66 -5.19
N PRO A 22 8.17 -12.07 -4.04
CA PRO A 22 9.56 -11.99 -3.62
C PRO A 22 10.10 -13.40 -3.32
N VAL A 23 11.12 -13.81 -4.09
CA VAL A 23 11.73 -15.16 -3.99
C VAL A 23 13.07 -15.16 -3.25
N LYS A 24 13.60 -13.98 -2.91
CA LYS A 24 14.88 -13.86 -2.21
C LYS A 24 14.65 -13.98 -0.71
N ASP A 25 15.45 -14.81 -0.06
CA ASP A 25 15.42 -14.96 1.39
C ASP A 25 15.63 -13.61 2.08
N HIS A 26 14.76 -13.30 3.06
CA HIS A 26 14.92 -12.12 3.90
C HIS A 26 15.82 -12.40 5.12
N ARG A 27 15.70 -13.60 5.70
CA ARG A 27 16.51 -14.09 6.83
C ARG A 27 17.52 -15.14 6.36
N ASP A 28 17.38 -16.35 6.86
CA ASP A 28 18.26 -17.48 6.57
C ASP A 28 17.93 -18.10 5.21
N ALA A 29 18.94 -18.75 4.65
CA ALA A 29 18.83 -19.42 3.36
C ALA A 29 17.70 -20.45 3.34
N GLY A 30 16.84 -20.38 2.33
CA GLY A 30 15.73 -21.30 2.10
C GLY A 30 14.44 -21.00 2.86
N LEU A 31 14.36 -19.92 3.65
CA LEU A 31 13.14 -19.53 4.37
C LEU A 31 12.18 -18.65 3.57
N GLY A 32 12.61 -18.19 2.39
CA GLY A 32 11.87 -17.28 1.55
C GLY A 32 11.78 -15.87 2.14
N PHE A 33 10.88 -15.10 1.55
CA PHE A 33 10.62 -13.73 1.96
C PHE A 33 9.41 -13.66 2.89
N THR A 34 9.51 -12.90 3.97
CA THR A 34 8.38 -12.49 4.80
C THR A 34 8.68 -11.11 5.36
N HIS A 35 7.65 -10.26 5.40
CA HIS A 35 7.79 -8.92 5.95
C HIS A 35 8.02 -8.95 7.46
N GLU A 36 8.81 -7.99 7.93
CA GLU A 36 9.07 -7.75 9.36
C GLU A 36 8.54 -6.38 9.79
N ILE A 37 8.24 -6.23 11.08
CA ILE A 37 7.84 -4.94 11.64
C ILE A 37 9.00 -3.95 11.45
N GLY A 38 8.69 -2.77 10.94
CA GLY A 38 9.66 -1.75 10.56
C GLY A 38 10.17 -1.87 9.12
N ASP A 39 9.75 -2.89 8.35
CA ASP A 39 10.04 -2.94 6.93
C ASP A 39 9.54 -1.69 6.21
N HIS A 40 10.36 -1.17 5.32
CA HIS A 40 10.05 -0.06 4.45
C HIS A 40 9.64 -0.59 3.06
N VAL A 41 8.35 -0.67 2.81
CA VAL A 41 7.80 -1.25 1.58
C VAL A 41 7.49 -0.16 0.57
N GLU A 42 8.09 -0.28 -0.60
CA GLU A 42 8.01 0.69 -1.66
C GLU A 42 7.55 0.06 -2.97
N ILE A 43 6.57 0.70 -3.62
CA ILE A 43 6.09 0.31 -4.94
C ILE A 43 6.04 1.58 -5.80
N SER A 44 6.58 1.53 -7.02
CA SER A 44 6.61 2.70 -7.89
C SER A 44 6.16 2.42 -9.31
N THR A 45 5.56 3.43 -9.94
CA THR A 45 5.26 3.47 -11.37
C THR A 45 5.66 4.83 -11.93
N VAL A 46 5.94 4.89 -13.24
CA VAL A 46 6.31 6.16 -13.90
C VAL A 46 5.15 7.16 -13.86
N ILE A 47 3.90 6.69 -13.91
CA ILE A 47 2.71 7.54 -14.02
C ILE A 47 2.34 8.15 -12.66
N PHE A 48 2.34 7.35 -11.59
CA PHE A 48 1.83 7.78 -10.28
C PHE A 48 2.93 8.12 -9.26
N GLY A 49 4.19 7.85 -9.59
CA GLY A 49 5.30 7.99 -8.66
C GLY A 49 5.38 6.77 -7.75
N ARG A 50 5.39 6.99 -6.43
CA ARG A 50 5.77 5.97 -5.45
C ARG A 50 4.78 5.91 -4.30
N LEU A 51 4.37 4.70 -3.95
CA LEU A 51 3.67 4.36 -2.73
C LEU A 51 4.68 3.78 -1.74
N LEU A 52 4.66 4.29 -0.52
CA LEU A 52 5.57 3.95 0.55
C LEU A 52 4.75 3.62 1.80
N ASN A 53 5.00 2.47 2.40
CA ASN A 53 4.40 2.07 3.65
C ASN A 53 5.45 1.50 4.59
N TRP A 54 5.25 1.70 5.89
CA TRP A 54 5.97 0.99 6.94
C TRP A 54 5.14 -0.19 7.40
N VAL A 55 5.77 -1.35 7.56
CA VAL A 55 5.09 -2.54 8.09
C VAL A 55 4.97 -2.41 9.59
N ASP A 56 3.74 -2.54 10.08
CA ASP A 56 3.44 -2.63 11.49
C ASP A 56 2.24 -3.56 11.69
N ARG A 57 1.97 -3.90 12.94
CA ARG A 57 0.76 -4.59 13.34
C ARG A 57 -0.46 -3.70 13.09
N THR A 58 -1.49 -4.28 12.49
CA THR A 58 -2.68 -3.53 12.09
C THR A 58 -3.41 -2.86 13.26
N ASP A 59 -3.33 -3.44 14.46
CA ASP A 59 -3.92 -2.87 15.68
C ASP A 59 -3.12 -1.67 16.25
N ASN A 60 -1.86 -1.50 15.84
CA ASN A 60 -1.03 -0.35 16.22
C ASN A 60 -1.09 0.78 15.18
N CYS A 61 -1.57 0.50 13.96
CA CYS A 61 -1.71 1.50 12.92
C CYS A 61 -2.74 2.56 13.32
N PRO A 62 -2.46 3.85 13.05
CA PRO A 62 -3.44 4.91 13.27
C PRO A 62 -4.66 4.73 12.37
N GLU A 63 -5.79 5.29 12.81
CA GLU A 63 -6.99 5.34 11.97
C GLU A 63 -6.73 6.03 10.63
N TRP A 64 -7.36 5.51 9.59
CA TRP A 64 -7.13 6.02 8.24
C TRP A 64 -7.80 7.38 8.09
N THR A 65 -7.00 8.43 7.89
CA THR A 65 -7.52 9.77 7.58
C THR A 65 -7.51 10.08 6.09
N PHE A 66 -6.82 9.24 5.31
CA PHE A 66 -6.67 9.38 3.86
C PHE A 66 -7.39 8.24 3.12
N GLY A 67 -8.55 8.52 2.54
CA GLY A 67 -9.32 7.55 1.74
C GLY A 67 -9.37 7.89 0.25
N ILE A 68 -10.15 7.13 -0.51
CA ILE A 68 -10.23 7.22 -1.99
C ILE A 68 -10.46 8.64 -2.50
N ARG A 69 -11.38 9.40 -1.89
CA ARG A 69 -11.64 10.79 -2.31
C ARG A 69 -10.41 11.70 -2.11
N ALA A 70 -9.64 11.49 -1.04
CA ALA A 70 -8.41 12.23 -0.81
C ALA A 70 -7.32 11.81 -1.81
N LEU A 71 -7.24 10.53 -2.15
CA LEU A 71 -6.35 10.03 -3.20
C LEU A 71 -6.64 10.69 -4.56
N ILE A 72 -7.89 10.66 -5.02
CA ILE A 72 -8.26 11.26 -6.30
C ILE A 72 -7.94 12.77 -6.31
N ARG A 73 -8.30 13.51 -5.25
CA ARG A 73 -7.95 14.94 -5.13
C ARG A 73 -6.44 15.17 -5.17
N ASN A 74 -5.65 14.32 -4.50
CA ASN A 74 -4.19 14.42 -4.53
C ASN A 74 -3.63 14.23 -5.95
N LEU A 75 -4.07 13.18 -6.65
CA LEU A 75 -3.65 12.90 -8.02
C LEU A 75 -4.04 14.05 -8.97
N GLN A 76 -5.25 14.58 -8.80
CA GLN A 76 -5.78 15.70 -9.59
C GLN A 76 -4.96 16.97 -9.38
N SER A 77 -4.64 17.30 -8.12
CA SER A 77 -3.80 18.47 -7.78
C SER A 77 -2.38 18.39 -8.34
N ARG A 78 -1.90 17.18 -8.63
CA ARG A 78 -0.58 16.91 -9.23
C ARG A 78 -0.65 16.73 -10.75
N HIS A 79 -1.82 16.93 -11.36
CA HIS A 79 -2.07 16.72 -12.79
C HIS A 79 -1.71 15.30 -13.28
N LEU A 80 -2.00 14.29 -12.45
CA LEU A 80 -1.71 12.87 -12.73
C LEU A 80 -2.93 12.07 -13.20
N LEU A 81 -4.16 12.61 -13.13
CA LEU A 81 -5.35 11.88 -13.58
C LEU A 81 -5.44 11.77 -15.11
N ASP A 82 -4.94 12.76 -15.83
CA ASP A 82 -5.01 12.81 -17.30
C ASP A 82 -3.82 12.08 -17.97
N ARG A 83 -2.95 11.47 -17.17
CA ARG A 83 -1.74 10.74 -17.61
C ARG A 83 -1.88 9.22 -17.58
N ALA A 84 -3.03 8.73 -17.10
CA ALA A 84 -3.33 7.30 -16.93
C ALA A 84 -3.81 6.65 -18.24
#